data_AF-A0AAX3XEP7-F1
#
_entry.id   AF-A0AAX3XEP7-F1
#
_cell.length_a   1.000
_cell.length_b   1.000
_cell.length_c   1.000
_cell.angle_alpha   90.00
_cell.angle_beta   90.00
_cell.angle_gamma   90.00
#
_symmetry.space_group_name_H-M   'P 1'
#
loop_
_entity.id
_entity.type
_entity.pdbx_description
1 polymer ?
#
loop_
_entity_poly.entity_id
_entity_poly.type
_entity_poly.pdbx_seq_one_letter_code
_entity_poly.pdbx_strand_id
1 'polypeptide(L)'
;MKLWYSPMSPFVRRVMIVLKHHHLLEQTELLPVKLSFDANSPHNKDNPLGRIPALQINNGEWLFNSFFIAEYLDSIGLQNKLFPQDEHRWKVLSWHYLADGIFENTMPIAAERRLRPENEWWVSRHQQIQERNTRSFRYLEERVDEIGTELNIGTISLVCCLDFFLFRQNVVGINIKEIAPKLSAWLEYMNTHYEVLSSTKPVMNK
;
A
#
# COMPACT_ATOMS: atom_id res chain seq x y z
N MET A 1 20.95 -3.82 0.42
CA MET A 1 19.98 -2.73 0.71
C MET A 1 19.43 -2.86 2.13
N LYS A 2 18.80 -1.83 2.68
CA LYS A 2 18.09 -1.88 3.99
C LYS A 2 16.71 -1.24 3.90
N LEU A 3 15.68 -1.83 4.49
CA LEU A 3 14.30 -1.33 4.40
C LEU A 3 13.70 -1.12 5.80
N TRP A 4 13.28 0.11 6.10
CA TRP A 4 12.41 0.36 7.25
C TRP A 4 11.04 -0.26 7.04
N TYR A 5 10.70 -1.21 7.90
CA TYR A 5 9.67 -2.23 7.64
C TYR A 5 8.68 -2.35 8.80
N SER A 6 7.39 -2.44 8.45
CA SER A 6 6.33 -2.91 9.36
C SER A 6 5.33 -3.76 8.58
N PRO A 7 4.98 -4.97 9.04
CA PRO A 7 4.06 -5.86 8.32
C PRO A 7 2.63 -5.32 8.24
N MET A 8 2.30 -4.31 9.05
CA MET A 8 0.97 -3.69 9.06
C MET A 8 0.83 -2.54 8.05
N SER A 9 1.94 -2.07 7.46
CA SER A 9 1.93 -0.90 6.57
C SER A 9 1.65 -1.34 5.12
N PRO A 10 0.58 -0.81 4.47
CA PRO A 10 0.30 -1.14 3.08
C PRO A 10 1.36 -0.57 2.11
N PHE A 11 1.96 0.57 2.46
CA PHE A 11 3.04 1.17 1.67
C PHE A 11 4.31 0.30 1.73
N VAL A 12 4.61 -0.27 2.90
CA VAL A 12 5.71 -1.22 3.04
C VAL A 12 5.39 -2.50 2.28
N ARG A 13 4.14 -2.99 2.36
CA ARG A 13 3.71 -4.19 1.62
C ARG A 13 3.95 -4.07 0.12
N ARG A 14 3.66 -2.91 -0.49
CA ARG A 14 3.99 -2.65 -1.91
C ARG A 14 5.46 -2.92 -2.20
N VAL A 15 6.36 -2.35 -1.40
CA VAL A 15 7.82 -2.56 -1.55
C VAL A 15 8.20 -4.02 -1.35
N MET A 16 7.61 -4.70 -0.37
CA MET A 16 7.87 -6.13 -0.12
C MET A 16 7.44 -7.02 -1.28
N ILE A 17 6.31 -6.70 -1.93
CA ILE A 17 5.85 -7.41 -3.13
C ILE A 17 6.88 -7.27 -4.24
N VAL A 18 7.37 -6.05 -4.51
CA VAL A 18 8.36 -5.81 -5.56
C VAL A 18 9.71 -6.48 -5.22
N LEU A 19 10.17 -6.41 -3.96
CA LEU A 19 11.38 -7.09 -3.50
C LEU A 19 11.29 -8.61 -3.71
N LYS A 20 10.15 -9.22 -3.35
CA LYS A 20 9.94 -10.66 -3.52
C LYS A 20 9.83 -11.03 -4.99
N HIS A 21 9.07 -10.27 -5.78
CA HIS A 21 8.91 -10.48 -7.21
C HIS A 21 10.27 -10.52 -7.91
N HIS A 22 11.16 -9.57 -7.65
CA HIS A 22 12.49 -9.55 -8.27
C HIS A 22 13.57 -10.36 -7.53
N HIS A 23 13.22 -11.16 -6.52
CA HIS A 23 14.18 -11.92 -5.69
C HIS A 23 15.28 -11.06 -5.03
N LEU A 24 14.93 -9.82 -4.66
CA LEU A 24 15.82 -8.86 -4.00
C LEU A 24 15.68 -8.88 -2.46
N LEU A 25 14.70 -9.62 -1.93
CA LEU A 25 14.43 -9.67 -0.48
C LEU A 25 15.62 -10.22 0.33
N GLU A 26 16.27 -11.28 -0.14
CA GLU A 26 17.44 -11.88 0.55
C GLU A 26 18.65 -10.93 0.59
N GLN A 27 18.68 -9.94 -0.30
CA GLN A 27 19.71 -8.90 -0.38
C GLN A 27 19.31 -7.61 0.36
N THR A 28 18.19 -7.66 1.10
CA THR A 28 17.60 -6.52 1.80
C THR A 28 17.41 -6.80 3.28
N GLU A 29 18.18 -6.12 4.12
CA GLU A 29 18.00 -6.15 5.57
C GLU A 29 16.68 -5.45 5.95
N LEU A 30 15.79 -6.13 6.68
CA LEU A 30 14.55 -5.53 7.17
C LEU A 30 14.76 -4.91 8.55
N LEU A 31 14.63 -3.59 8.64
CA LEU A 31 14.76 -2.82 9.87
C LEU A 31 13.35 -2.63 10.49
N PRO A 32 13.01 -3.30 11.61
CA PRO A 32 11.64 -3.33 12.10
C PRO A 32 11.20 -2.01 12.75
N VAL A 33 9.99 -1.57 12.43
CA VAL A 33 9.29 -0.43 13.05
C VAL A 33 8.01 -0.91 13.71
N LYS A 34 7.91 -0.72 15.04
CA LYS A 34 6.72 -1.05 15.83
C LYS A 34 5.63 0.00 15.66
N LEU A 35 5.97 1.27 15.89
CA LEU A 35 5.07 2.42 15.83
C LEU A 35 5.71 3.50 14.95
N SER A 36 5.17 3.70 13.74
CA SER A 36 5.71 4.68 12.80
C SER A 36 5.40 6.13 13.21
N PHE A 37 4.39 6.35 14.04
CA PHE A 37 3.99 7.68 14.54
C PHE A 37 4.74 8.11 15.81
N ASP A 38 5.56 7.23 16.39
CA ASP A 38 6.36 7.57 17.57
C ASP A 38 7.50 8.53 17.16
N ALA A 39 7.64 9.64 17.89
CA ALA A 39 8.70 10.62 17.65
C ALA A 39 10.11 10.03 17.84
N ASN A 40 10.24 9.00 18.67
CA ASN A 40 11.51 8.32 18.95
C ASN A 40 11.75 7.11 18.04
N SER A 41 10.85 6.86 17.07
CA SER A 41 10.99 5.73 16.16
C SER A 41 12.27 5.85 15.34
N PRO A 42 13.07 4.77 15.20
CA PRO A 42 14.43 4.87 14.69
C PRO A 42 14.50 5.32 13.23
N HIS A 43 13.46 5.06 12.42
CA HIS A 43 13.39 5.48 11.02
C HIS A 43 13.37 7.01 10.85
N ASN A 44 13.05 7.78 11.90
CA ASN A 44 13.07 9.24 11.85
C ASN A 44 14.49 9.81 11.65
N LYS A 45 15.54 9.02 11.91
CA LYS A 45 16.95 9.42 11.66
C LYS A 45 17.34 9.31 10.19
N ASP A 46 16.67 8.42 9.46
CA ASP A 46 17.00 8.06 8.08
C ASP A 46 16.02 8.64 7.07
N ASN A 47 14.75 8.83 7.49
CA ASN A 47 13.72 9.47 6.70
C ASN A 47 13.28 10.79 7.34
N PRO A 48 13.61 11.96 6.75
CA PRO A 48 13.23 13.26 7.30
C PRO A 48 11.71 13.49 7.34
N LEU A 49 10.92 12.71 6.58
CA LEU A 49 9.46 12.75 6.63
C LEU A 49 8.87 11.95 7.81
N GLY A 50 9.68 11.15 8.50
CA GLY A 50 9.25 10.28 9.60
C GLY A 50 8.25 9.21 9.19
N ARG A 51 8.34 8.69 7.95
CA ARG A 51 7.40 7.70 7.39
C ARG A 51 8.13 6.41 7.01
N ILE A 52 7.35 5.33 6.89
CA ILE A 52 7.80 4.07 6.30
C ILE A 52 6.94 3.73 5.07
N PRO A 53 7.50 3.08 4.03
CA PRO A 53 8.87 2.59 3.91
C PRO A 53 9.90 3.69 3.64
N ALA A 54 11.15 3.38 3.95
CA ALA A 54 12.34 4.06 3.44
C ALA A 54 13.41 2.99 3.15
N LEU A 55 14.03 3.07 1.98
CA LEU A 55 14.99 2.07 1.49
C LEU A 55 16.38 2.69 1.37
N GLN A 56 17.37 2.16 2.09
CA GLN A 56 18.77 2.47 1.85
C GLN A 56 19.31 1.61 0.71
N ILE A 57 19.78 2.26 -0.35
CA ILE A 57 20.43 1.58 -1.48
C ILE A 57 21.93 1.41 -1.22
N ASN A 58 22.62 0.69 -2.11
CA ASN A 58 23.99 0.21 -1.84
C ASN A 58 25.03 1.34 -1.71
N ASN A 59 24.76 2.54 -2.25
CA ASN A 59 25.64 3.71 -2.10
C ASN A 59 25.42 4.46 -0.75
N GLY A 60 24.50 3.99 0.10
CA GLY A 60 24.15 4.59 1.40
C GLY A 60 23.02 5.61 1.36
N GLU A 61 22.55 6.01 0.18
CA GLU A 61 21.43 6.94 0.00
C GLU A 61 20.09 6.30 0.41
N TRP A 62 19.22 7.12 1.00
CA TRP A 62 17.87 6.71 1.38
C TRP A 62 16.83 7.19 0.36
N LEU A 63 16.07 6.25 -0.19
CA LEU A 63 14.91 6.50 -1.02
C LEU A 63 13.65 6.49 -0.16
N PHE A 64 12.73 7.42 -0.45
CA PHE A 64 11.46 7.60 0.24
C PHE A 64 10.30 7.42 -0.73
N ASN A 65 9.08 7.29 -0.19
CA ASN A 65 7.86 7.01 -0.97
C ASN A 65 7.86 5.59 -1.58
N SER A 66 6.82 4.82 -1.25
CA SER A 66 6.73 3.41 -1.66
C SER A 66 6.63 3.19 -3.18
N PHE A 67 6.07 4.13 -3.93
CA PHE A 67 5.99 4.05 -5.40
C PHE A 67 7.36 4.28 -6.03
N PHE A 68 8.08 5.31 -5.58
CA PHE A 68 9.44 5.58 -6.06
C PHE A 68 10.41 4.44 -5.71
N ILE A 69 10.34 3.92 -4.48
CA ILE A 69 11.11 2.75 -4.07
C ILE A 69 10.76 1.52 -4.95
N ALA A 70 9.47 1.29 -5.22
CA ALA A 70 9.03 0.21 -6.08
C ALA A 70 9.57 0.34 -7.51
N GLU A 71 9.56 1.53 -8.08
CA GLU A 71 10.09 1.79 -9.42
C GLU A 71 11.60 1.57 -9.49
N TYR A 72 12.34 2.05 -8.48
CA TYR A 72 13.78 1.79 -8.36
C TYR A 72 14.08 0.28 -8.33
N LEU A 73 13.37 -0.46 -7.47
CA LEU A 73 13.55 -1.91 -7.34
C LEU A 73 13.18 -2.66 -8.63
N ASP A 74 12.13 -2.23 -9.33
CA ASP A 74 11.74 -2.79 -10.64
C ASP A 74 12.81 -2.51 -11.71
N SER A 75 13.49 -1.35 -11.64
CA SER A 75 14.56 -1.01 -12.59
C SER A 75 15.78 -1.94 -12.49
N ILE A 76 16.18 -2.30 -11.27
CA ILE A 76 17.34 -3.18 -11.01
C ILE A 76 16.96 -4.67 -10.98
N GLY A 77 15.67 -4.97 -10.94
CA GLY A 77 15.13 -6.32 -10.90
C GLY A 77 15.23 -7.04 -12.25
N LEU A 78 15.43 -8.36 -12.18
CA LEU A 78 15.64 -9.23 -13.35
C LEU A 78 14.37 -9.91 -13.88
N GLN A 79 13.29 -9.92 -13.09
CA GLN A 79 11.99 -10.45 -13.51
C GLN A 79 11.23 -9.48 -14.44
N ASN A 80 10.12 -9.96 -14.99
CA ASN A 80 9.19 -9.16 -15.80
C ASN A 80 8.88 -7.82 -15.10
N LYS A 81 8.92 -6.74 -15.88
CA LYS A 81 8.72 -5.39 -15.36
C LYS A 81 7.29 -5.19 -14.87
N LEU A 82 7.17 -4.65 -13.67
CA LEU A 82 5.89 -4.28 -13.05
C LEU A 82 5.43 -2.88 -13.50
N PHE A 83 6.34 -2.11 -14.10
CA PHE A 83 6.10 -0.79 -14.65
C PHE A 83 6.20 -0.83 -16.19
N PRO A 84 5.06 -0.82 -16.91
CA PRO A 84 5.08 -0.76 -18.37
C PRO A 84 5.82 0.48 -18.87
N GLN A 85 6.43 0.34 -20.05
CA GLN A 85 7.19 1.40 -20.73
C GLN A 85 6.51 1.89 -22.02
N ASP A 86 5.42 1.24 -22.41
CA ASP A 86 4.58 1.61 -23.56
C ASP A 86 3.40 2.49 -23.12
N GLU A 87 2.44 2.72 -24.03
CA GLU A 87 1.25 3.52 -23.76
C GLU A 87 0.36 2.94 -22.64
N HIS A 88 0.42 1.63 -22.39
CA HIS A 88 -0.34 0.97 -21.32
C HIS A 88 0.06 1.47 -19.93
N ARG A 89 1.28 2.02 -19.79
CA ARG A 89 1.79 2.63 -18.56
C ARG A 89 0.79 3.59 -17.93
N TRP A 90 0.18 4.47 -18.69
CA TRP A 90 -0.71 5.50 -18.14
C TRP A 90 -1.98 4.91 -17.53
N LYS A 91 -2.51 3.83 -18.11
CA LYS A 91 -3.64 3.11 -17.54
C LYS A 91 -3.25 2.44 -16.22
N VAL A 92 -2.12 1.75 -16.18
CA VAL A 92 -1.59 1.12 -14.96
C VAL A 92 -1.32 2.15 -13.86
N LEU A 93 -0.69 3.27 -14.19
CA LEU A 93 -0.40 4.34 -13.24
C LEU A 93 -1.68 5.01 -12.74
N SER A 94 -2.73 5.12 -13.55
CA SER A 94 -4.02 5.67 -13.10
C SER A 94 -4.61 4.84 -11.96
N TRP A 95 -4.49 3.51 -12.01
CA TRP A 95 -4.93 2.61 -10.93
C TRP A 95 -4.08 2.74 -9.68
N HIS A 96 -2.76 2.86 -9.84
CA HIS A 96 -1.85 3.14 -8.75
C HIS A 96 -2.21 4.46 -8.04
N TYR A 97 -2.34 5.56 -8.77
CA TYR A 97 -2.61 6.88 -8.19
C TYR A 97 -4.03 6.98 -7.60
N LEU A 98 -5.00 6.24 -8.13
CA LEU A 98 -6.30 6.12 -7.47
C LEU A 98 -6.20 5.41 -6.12
N ALA A 99 -5.42 4.32 -6.03
CA ALA A 99 -5.16 3.63 -4.76
C ALA A 99 -4.43 4.54 -3.75
N ASP A 100 -3.41 5.27 -4.20
CA ASP A 100 -2.69 6.22 -3.34
C ASP A 100 -3.56 7.40 -2.91
N GLY A 101 -4.42 7.93 -3.77
CA GLY A 101 -5.40 8.96 -3.39
C GLY A 101 -6.41 8.48 -2.34
N ILE A 102 -6.83 7.21 -2.40
CA ILE A 102 -7.64 6.59 -1.32
C ILE A 102 -6.85 6.55 -0.01
N PHE A 103 -5.56 6.20 -0.05
CA PHE A 103 -4.73 6.23 1.14
C PHE A 103 -4.49 7.64 1.69
N GLU A 104 -4.24 8.63 0.85
CA GLU A 104 -4.08 10.03 1.25
C GLU A 104 -5.31 10.57 1.99
N ASN A 105 -6.51 10.19 1.53
CA ASN A 105 -7.75 10.47 2.23
C ASN A 105 -7.82 9.76 3.60
N THR A 106 -7.36 8.51 3.67
CA THR A 106 -7.63 7.59 4.78
C THR A 106 -6.63 7.70 5.93
N MET A 107 -5.34 7.90 5.64
CA MET A 107 -4.28 7.87 6.64
C MET A 107 -4.42 8.93 7.73
N PRO A 108 -4.82 10.19 7.44
CA PRO A 108 -5.07 11.19 8.48
C PRO A 108 -6.19 10.77 9.44
N ILE A 109 -7.29 10.24 8.90
CA ILE A 109 -8.43 9.76 9.70
C ILE A 109 -8.04 8.56 10.55
N ALA A 110 -7.27 7.63 9.97
CA ALA A 110 -6.78 6.45 10.68
C ALA A 110 -5.81 6.81 11.82
N ALA A 111 -5.01 7.86 11.67
CA ALA A 111 -4.14 8.36 12.72
C ALA A 111 -4.96 8.98 13.86
N GLU A 112 -5.93 9.84 13.54
CA GLU A 112 -6.81 10.47 14.53
C GLU A 112 -7.56 9.42 15.36
N ARG A 113 -8.18 8.42 14.73
CA ARG A 113 -8.90 7.34 15.42
C ARG A 113 -8.04 6.49 16.35
N ARG A 114 -6.72 6.45 16.13
CA ARG A 114 -5.78 5.65 16.93
C ARG A 114 -5.08 6.44 18.02
N LEU A 115 -4.89 7.74 17.81
CA LEU A 115 -4.02 8.58 18.63
C LEU A 115 -4.78 9.63 19.43
N ARG A 116 -6.08 9.82 19.17
CA ARG A 116 -6.92 10.82 19.84
C ARG A 116 -8.20 10.20 20.41
N PRO A 117 -8.68 10.70 21.56
CA PRO A 117 -9.96 10.26 22.10
C PRO A 117 -11.11 10.69 21.17
N GLU A 118 -12.23 9.94 21.19
CA GLU A 118 -13.33 10.11 20.24
C GLU A 118 -13.96 11.51 20.25
N ASN A 119 -13.99 12.16 21.42
CA ASN A 119 -14.52 13.51 21.59
C ASN A 119 -13.67 14.61 20.92
N GLU A 120 -12.45 14.28 20.46
CA GLU A 120 -11.58 15.19 19.72
C GLU A 120 -11.61 14.96 18.20
N TRP A 121 -12.34 13.95 17.73
CA TRP A 121 -12.35 13.60 16.32
C TRP A 121 -13.03 14.67 15.48
N TRP A 122 -12.47 14.97 14.31
CA TRP A 122 -13.16 15.73 13.28
C TRP A 122 -14.24 14.89 12.57
N VAL A 123 -15.35 14.63 13.27
CA VAL A 123 -16.41 13.69 12.85
C VAL A 123 -16.94 13.99 11.44
N SER A 124 -17.27 15.24 11.13
CA SER A 124 -17.79 15.60 9.79
C SER A 124 -16.78 15.35 8.66
N ARG A 125 -15.48 15.50 8.94
CA ARG A 125 -14.42 15.15 7.99
C ARG A 125 -14.29 13.64 7.83
N HIS A 126 -14.44 12.86 8.90
CA HIS A 126 -14.44 11.39 8.81
C HIS A 126 -15.55 10.91 7.87
N GLN A 127 -16.77 11.42 8.05
CA GLN A 127 -17.90 11.09 7.20
C GLN A 127 -17.63 11.46 5.73
N GLN A 128 -17.14 12.69 5.48
CA GLN A 128 -16.82 13.14 4.12
C GLN A 128 -15.76 12.24 3.45
N ILE A 129 -14.73 11.81 4.19
CA ILE A 129 -13.70 10.90 3.67
C ILE A 129 -14.29 9.51 3.40
N GLN A 130 -15.15 8.99 4.28
CA GLN A 130 -15.81 7.71 4.07
C GLN A 130 -16.69 7.71 2.80
N GLU A 131 -17.42 8.80 2.56
CA GLU A 131 -18.24 8.97 1.35
C GLU A 131 -17.36 9.06 0.09
N ARG A 132 -16.23 9.78 0.15
CA ARG A 132 -15.26 9.87 -0.95
C ARG A 132 -14.69 8.51 -1.29
N ASN A 133 -14.20 7.78 -0.29
CA ASN A 133 -13.63 6.45 -0.49
C ASN A 133 -14.68 5.45 -0.98
N THR A 134 -15.92 5.53 -0.48
CA THR A 134 -17.04 4.73 -1.01
C THR A 134 -17.26 4.98 -2.50
N ARG A 135 -17.24 6.24 -2.94
CA ARG A 135 -17.32 6.57 -4.38
C ARG A 135 -16.14 6.01 -5.16
N SER A 136 -14.91 6.11 -4.64
CA SER A 136 -13.73 5.55 -5.28
C SER A 136 -13.81 4.03 -5.44
N PHE A 137 -14.29 3.30 -4.42
CA PHE A 137 -14.46 1.85 -4.52
C PHE A 137 -15.58 1.46 -5.48
N ARG A 138 -16.69 2.21 -5.55
CA ARG A 138 -17.73 1.99 -6.57
C ARG A 138 -17.21 2.26 -7.98
N TYR A 139 -16.37 3.28 -8.15
CA TYR A 139 -15.73 3.55 -9.44
C TYR A 139 -14.84 2.39 -9.90
N LEU A 140 -14.09 1.77 -8.98
CA LEU A 140 -13.29 0.57 -9.22
C LEU A 140 -14.15 -0.67 -9.48
N GLU A 141 -15.24 -0.85 -8.73
CA GLU A 141 -16.22 -1.94 -8.88
C GLU A 141 -16.79 -2.02 -10.31
N GLU A 142 -17.12 -0.86 -10.89
CA GLU A 142 -17.62 -0.76 -12.26
C GLU A 142 -16.57 -1.10 -13.32
N ARG A 143 -15.28 -1.10 -12.95
CA ARG A 143 -14.13 -1.16 -13.87
C ARG A 143 -13.20 -2.33 -13.58
N VAL A 144 -13.66 -3.33 -12.82
CA VAL A 144 -12.87 -4.54 -12.50
C VAL A 144 -12.29 -5.19 -13.75
N ASP A 145 -13.08 -5.27 -14.82
CA ASP A 145 -12.62 -5.84 -16.10
C ASP A 145 -11.53 -4.99 -16.77
N GLU A 146 -11.57 -3.65 -16.62
CA GLU A 146 -10.54 -2.74 -17.14
C GLU A 146 -9.26 -2.73 -16.29
N ILE A 147 -9.37 -3.08 -15.01
CA ILE A 147 -8.21 -3.24 -14.11
C ILE A 147 -7.42 -4.47 -14.54
N GLY A 148 -8.12 -5.53 -14.96
CA GLY A 148 -7.50 -6.79 -15.38
C GLY A 148 -6.83 -7.53 -14.23
N THR A 149 -6.10 -8.60 -14.55
CA THR A 149 -5.45 -9.47 -13.56
C THR A 149 -3.94 -9.52 -13.69
N GLU A 150 -3.36 -8.78 -14.64
CA GLU A 150 -1.90 -8.71 -14.80
C GLU A 150 -1.24 -8.19 -13.52
N LEU A 151 -0.15 -8.83 -13.09
CA LEU A 151 0.67 -8.33 -12.00
C LEU A 151 1.51 -7.14 -12.48
N ASN A 152 1.06 -5.94 -12.12
CA ASN A 152 1.74 -4.67 -12.41
C ASN A 152 1.59 -3.72 -11.21
N ILE A 153 2.26 -2.56 -11.24
CA ILE A 153 2.26 -1.64 -10.09
C ILE A 153 0.85 -1.13 -9.75
N GLY A 154 -0.04 -1.04 -10.73
CA GLY A 154 -1.43 -0.63 -10.55
C GLY A 154 -2.24 -1.68 -9.76
N THR A 155 -2.24 -2.93 -10.22
CA THR A 155 -2.95 -4.03 -9.54
C THR A 155 -2.35 -4.33 -8.17
N ILE A 156 -1.02 -4.28 -8.03
CA ILE A 156 -0.32 -4.40 -6.73
C ILE A 156 -0.81 -3.32 -5.75
N SER A 157 -0.91 -2.07 -6.21
CA SER A 157 -1.33 -0.95 -5.36
C SER A 157 -2.78 -1.09 -4.91
N LEU A 158 -3.67 -1.52 -5.82
CA LEU A 158 -5.07 -1.80 -5.49
C LEU A 158 -5.20 -2.97 -4.51
N VAL A 159 -4.47 -4.06 -4.68
CA VAL A 159 -4.43 -5.19 -3.73
C VAL A 159 -3.99 -4.71 -2.34
N CYS A 160 -2.91 -3.92 -2.27
CA CYS A 160 -2.44 -3.35 -1.00
C CYS A 160 -3.50 -2.45 -0.34
N CYS A 161 -4.23 -1.66 -1.13
CA CYS A 161 -5.32 -0.82 -0.66
C CYS A 161 -6.48 -1.64 -0.09
N LEU A 162 -7.03 -2.57 -0.88
CA LEU A 162 -8.21 -3.32 -0.49
C LEU A 162 -7.95 -4.21 0.72
N ASP A 163 -6.83 -4.94 0.73
CA ASP A 163 -6.46 -5.76 1.89
C ASP A 163 -6.22 -4.92 3.15
N PHE A 164 -5.69 -3.69 3.03
CA PHE A 164 -5.57 -2.80 4.19
C PHE A 164 -6.93 -2.40 4.75
N PHE A 165 -7.90 -2.08 3.89
CA PHE A 165 -9.24 -1.72 4.32
C PHE A 165 -9.96 -2.90 4.98
N LEU A 166 -9.80 -4.12 4.46
CA LEU A 166 -10.31 -5.34 5.10
C LEU A 166 -9.61 -5.59 6.45
N PHE A 167 -8.29 -5.45 6.50
CA PHE A 167 -7.49 -5.65 7.72
C PHE A 167 -7.78 -4.60 8.80
N ARG A 168 -8.14 -3.37 8.40
CA ARG A 168 -8.39 -2.23 9.28
C ARG A 168 -9.83 -1.77 9.25
N GLN A 169 -10.80 -2.67 9.03
CA GLN A 169 -12.22 -2.34 8.90
C GLN A 169 -12.74 -1.48 10.07
N ASN A 170 -12.34 -1.79 11.30
CA ASN A 170 -12.72 -1.02 12.50
C ASN A 170 -12.16 0.42 12.51
N VAL A 171 -11.07 0.67 11.79
CA VAL A 171 -10.43 1.99 11.69
C VAL A 171 -10.96 2.77 10.49
N VAL A 172 -11.16 2.12 9.35
CA VAL A 172 -11.59 2.81 8.11
C VAL A 172 -13.11 2.95 7.99
N GLY A 173 -13.87 2.08 8.65
CA GLY A 173 -15.34 2.14 8.71
C GLY A 173 -16.05 1.93 7.37
N ILE A 174 -15.43 1.20 6.44
CA ILE A 174 -16.01 0.82 5.15
C ILE A 174 -15.95 -0.69 5.01
N ASN A 175 -17.08 -1.32 4.69
CA ASN A 175 -17.12 -2.73 4.33
C ASN A 175 -17.05 -2.88 2.81
N ILE A 176 -15.86 -3.16 2.28
CA ILE A 176 -15.64 -3.33 0.82
C ILE A 176 -16.54 -4.43 0.25
N LYS A 177 -16.76 -5.52 0.99
CA LYS A 177 -17.56 -6.66 0.51
C LYS A 177 -19.01 -6.28 0.20
N GLU A 178 -19.55 -5.31 0.93
CA GLU A 178 -20.92 -4.82 0.73
C GLU A 178 -21.01 -3.81 -0.42
N ILE A 179 -20.03 -2.92 -0.55
CA ILE A 179 -20.11 -1.81 -1.52
C ILE A 179 -19.48 -2.11 -2.89
N ALA A 180 -18.60 -3.11 -2.96
CA ALA A 180 -17.82 -3.46 -4.14
C ALA A 180 -17.54 -4.99 -4.19
N PRO A 181 -18.59 -5.83 -4.38
CA PRO A 181 -18.46 -7.28 -4.34
C PRO A 181 -17.61 -7.87 -5.48
N LYS A 182 -17.67 -7.35 -6.71
CA LYS A 182 -16.81 -7.83 -7.81
C LYS A 182 -15.35 -7.52 -7.52
N LEU A 183 -15.07 -6.33 -6.98
CA LEU A 183 -13.73 -5.92 -6.58
C LEU A 183 -13.20 -6.78 -5.43
N SER A 184 -14.06 -7.20 -4.50
CA SER A 184 -13.70 -8.16 -3.46
C SER A 184 -13.37 -9.54 -4.03
N ALA A 185 -14.15 -10.03 -5.01
CA ALA A 185 -13.85 -11.30 -5.68
C ALA A 185 -12.54 -11.23 -6.49
N TRP A 186 -12.32 -10.11 -7.18
CA TRP A 186 -11.05 -9.81 -7.87
C TRP A 186 -9.86 -9.83 -6.91
N LEU A 187 -9.98 -9.20 -5.73
CA LEU A 187 -8.92 -9.22 -4.71
C LEU A 187 -8.59 -10.63 -4.24
N GLU A 188 -9.61 -11.46 -4.02
CA GLU A 188 -9.44 -12.85 -3.62
C GLU A 188 -8.73 -13.67 -4.70
N TYR A 189 -9.13 -13.49 -5.97
CA TYR A 189 -8.45 -14.08 -7.11
C TYR A 189 -6.98 -13.66 -7.16
N MET A 190 -6.68 -12.35 -7.13
CA MET A 190 -5.31 -11.84 -7.21
C MET A 190 -4.42 -12.42 -6.09
N ASN A 191 -4.92 -12.42 -4.85
CA ASN A 191 -4.20 -12.98 -3.71
C ASN A 191 -3.97 -14.50 -3.83
N THR A 192 -4.88 -15.23 -4.47
CA THR A 192 -4.74 -16.68 -4.67
C THR A 192 -3.83 -17.01 -5.85
N HIS A 193 -3.92 -16.22 -6.92
CA HIS A 193 -3.21 -16.44 -8.17
C HIS A 193 -1.72 -16.11 -8.07
N TYR A 194 -1.36 -15.07 -7.29
CA TYR A 194 0.03 -14.65 -7.12
C TYR A 194 0.52 -14.91 -5.69
N GLU A 195 1.47 -15.84 -5.55
CA GLU A 195 2.10 -16.18 -4.25
C GLU A 195 2.74 -14.95 -3.57
N VAL A 196 3.30 -14.03 -4.35
CA VAL A 196 3.90 -12.80 -3.83
C VAL A 196 2.85 -11.90 -3.13
N LEU A 197 1.60 -11.93 -3.57
CA LEU A 197 0.50 -11.17 -2.96
C LEU A 197 0.00 -11.84 -1.68
N SER A 198 -0.23 -13.16 -1.68
CA SER A 198 -0.68 -13.89 -0.49
C SER A 198 0.38 -13.91 0.61
N SER A 199 1.64 -14.15 0.28
CA SER A 199 2.75 -14.26 1.24
C SER A 199 3.16 -12.91 1.87
N THR A 200 2.54 -11.80 1.46
CA THR A 200 2.81 -10.45 1.99
C THR A 200 1.58 -9.81 2.65
N LYS A 201 0.49 -10.57 2.83
CA LYS A 201 -0.72 -10.06 3.50
C LYS A 201 -0.39 -9.42 4.85
N PRO A 202 -1.10 -8.35 5.23
CA PRO A 202 -0.85 -7.68 6.49
C PRO A 202 -1.13 -8.62 7.66
N VAL A 203 -0.23 -8.61 8.64
CA VAL A 203 -0.34 -9.40 9.88
C VAL A 203 -0.17 -8.49 11.09
N MET A 204 -0.86 -8.82 12.19
CA MET A 204 -0.62 -8.17 13.47
C MET A 204 0.73 -8.64 14.02
N ASN A 205 1.56 -7.71 14.52
CA ASN A 205 2.72 -8.09 15.32
C ASN A 205 2.20 -8.74 16.61
N LYS A 206 2.61 -9.98 16.86
CA LYS A 206 2.47 -10.61 18.18
C LYS A 206 3.39 -9.94 19.19
#